data_AF-A0A6B2SWX6-F1
#
_entry.id   AF-A0A6B2SWX6-F1
#
_cell.length_a   1.000
_cell.length_b   1.000
_cell.length_c   1.000
_cell.angle_alpha   90.00
_cell.angle_beta   90.00
_cell.angle_gamma   90.00
#
_symmetry.space_group_name_H-M   'P 1'
#
loop_
_entity.id
_entity.type
_entity.pdbx_description
1 polymer ?
#
loop_
_entity_poly.entity_id
_entity_poly.type
_entity_poly.pdbx_seq_one_letter_code
_entity_poly.pdbx_strand_id
1 'polypeptide(L)'
;RGFALGVATDRREPGDHTIAGAAVVLLSLLTGEHQSTSEAARSTALVRLLLGAPARAVGALLGTDTWTVVHAHGDRTPLSTSALAAALGTALVDPDEDPVRLLVPADREITPVEGWTLGASAPVPV
;
A
#
# COMPACT_ATOMS: atom_id res chain seq x y z
N ARG A 1 16.92 6.42 -2.51
CA ARG A 1 17.53 5.64 -3.61
C ARG A 1 16.38 5.28 -4.54
N GLY A 2 16.36 5.76 -5.79
CA GLY A 2 15.18 5.63 -6.66
C GLY A 2 15.16 4.30 -7.40
N PHE A 3 13.99 3.69 -7.51
CA PHE A 3 13.75 2.58 -8.43
C PHE A 3 13.47 3.15 -9.82
N ALA A 4 14.03 2.53 -10.86
CA ALA A 4 13.75 2.86 -12.25
C ALA A 4 13.08 1.65 -12.91
N LEU A 5 11.97 1.88 -13.61
CA LEU A 5 11.33 0.84 -14.41
C LEU A 5 11.75 1.03 -15.88
N GLY A 6 12.17 -0.06 -16.51
CA GLY A 6 12.52 -0.09 -17.93
C GLY A 6 11.71 -1.17 -18.65
N VAL A 7 11.40 -0.93 -19.92
CA VAL A 7 10.81 -1.93 -20.82
C VAL A 7 11.91 -2.54 -21.68
N ALA A 8 11.95 -3.86 -21.74
CA ALA A 8 12.84 -4.60 -22.64
C ALA A 8 12.02 -5.29 -23.74
N THR A 9 12.46 -5.14 -25.00
CA THR A 9 11.91 -5.86 -26.15
C THR A 9 13.00 -6.73 -26.77
N ASP A 10 12.64 -7.95 -27.16
CA ASP A 10 13.58 -8.96 -27.70
C ASP A 10 14.14 -8.56 -29.09
N ARG A 11 13.36 -7.79 -29.86
CA ARG A 11 13.77 -7.24 -31.17
C ARG A 11 13.50 -5.74 -31.26
N ARG A 12 14.08 -5.14 -32.29
CA ARG A 12 14.04 -3.70 -32.59
C ARG A 12 13.45 -3.48 -33.98
N GLU A 13 12.27 -4.03 -34.23
CA GLU A 13 11.48 -3.74 -35.43
C GLU A 13 10.68 -2.44 -35.24
N PRO A 14 10.23 -1.76 -36.31
CA PRO A 14 9.46 -0.52 -36.19
C PRO A 14 8.20 -0.62 -35.32
N GLY A 15 7.56 -1.81 -35.28
CA GLY A 15 6.41 -2.10 -34.42
C GLY A 15 6.76 -2.15 -32.93
N ASP A 16 7.91 -2.73 -32.58
CA ASP A 16 8.34 -2.93 -31.18
C ASP A 16 8.58 -1.59 -30.47
N HIS A 17 9.12 -0.61 -31.17
CA HIS A 17 9.35 0.72 -30.61
C HIS A 17 8.04 1.44 -30.27
N THR A 18 6.99 1.22 -31.07
CA THR A 18 5.65 1.78 -30.82
C THR A 18 5.01 1.14 -29.60
N ILE A 19 5.12 -0.19 -29.45
CA ILE A 19 4.63 -0.92 -28.28
C ILE A 19 5.39 -0.51 -27.02
N ALA A 20 6.72 -0.41 -27.09
CA ALA A 20 7.54 0.06 -25.98
C ALA A 20 7.21 1.52 -25.61
N GLY A 21 7.02 2.39 -26.59
CA GLY A 21 6.58 3.77 -26.36
C GLY A 21 5.21 3.86 -25.69
N ALA A 22 4.23 3.09 -26.18
CA ALA A 22 2.90 3.00 -25.58
C ALA A 22 2.98 2.44 -24.15
N ALA A 23 3.77 1.39 -23.91
CA ALA A 23 3.96 0.81 -22.59
C ALA A 23 4.59 1.81 -21.62
N VAL A 24 5.59 2.60 -22.04
CA VAL A 24 6.20 3.67 -21.22
C VAL A 24 5.19 4.77 -20.90
N VAL A 25 4.37 5.18 -21.87
CA VAL A 25 3.32 6.19 -21.63
C VAL A 25 2.27 5.67 -20.66
N LEU A 26 1.75 4.47 -20.89
CA LEU A 26 0.77 3.83 -20.00
C LEU A 26 1.31 3.63 -18.60
N LEU A 27 2.56 3.18 -18.49
CA LEU A 27 3.24 3.07 -17.22
C LEU A 27 3.37 4.43 -16.55
N SER A 28 3.78 5.47 -17.29
CA SER A 28 3.91 6.83 -16.76
C SER A 28 2.57 7.42 -16.30
N LEU A 29 1.45 7.02 -16.92
CA LEU A 29 0.11 7.41 -16.46
C LEU A 29 -0.33 6.62 -15.23
N LEU A 30 0.04 5.33 -15.15
CA LEU A 30 -0.25 4.46 -14.03
C LEU A 30 0.60 4.79 -12.78
N THR A 31 1.82 5.27 -12.99
CA THR A 31 2.76 5.70 -11.94
C THR A 31 2.81 7.21 -11.79
N GLY A 32 2.16 7.96 -12.69
CA GLY A 32 2.04 9.41 -12.60
C GLY A 32 1.19 9.76 -11.40
N GLU A 33 1.51 10.89 -10.77
CA GLU A 33 0.96 11.33 -9.47
C GLU A 33 -0.52 11.77 -9.55
N HIS A 34 -1.35 11.03 -10.26
CA HIS A 34 -2.78 11.01 -10.00
C HIS A 34 -2.94 10.37 -8.63
N GLN A 35 -2.92 11.21 -7.59
CA GLN A 35 -3.34 10.80 -6.25
C GLN A 35 -4.63 10.03 -6.42
N SER A 36 -4.59 8.73 -6.14
CA SER A 36 -5.81 7.93 -6.18
C SER A 36 -6.83 8.61 -5.27
N THR A 37 -8.13 8.57 -5.59
CA THR A 37 -9.17 9.12 -4.70
C THR A 37 -8.99 8.65 -3.25
N SER A 38 -8.49 7.42 -3.09
CA SER A 38 -8.11 6.82 -1.82
C SER A 38 -6.93 7.52 -1.11
N GLU A 39 -5.89 7.94 -1.84
CA GLU A 39 -4.75 8.68 -1.30
C GLU A 39 -5.14 10.10 -0.86
N ALA A 40 -5.95 10.81 -1.65
CA ALA A 40 -6.48 12.11 -1.27
C ALA A 40 -7.37 12.01 -0.01
N ALA A 41 -8.17 10.94 0.11
CA ALA A 41 -8.98 10.68 1.29
C ALA A 41 -8.11 10.37 2.54
N ARG A 42 -7.04 9.58 2.40
CA ARG A 42 -6.06 9.35 3.48
C ARG A 42 -5.34 10.63 3.90
N SER A 43 -4.90 11.46 2.96
CA SER A 43 -4.29 12.76 3.27
C SER A 43 -5.25 13.68 4.01
N THR A 44 -6.53 13.69 3.62
CA THR A 44 -7.59 14.42 4.34
C THR A 44 -7.79 13.87 5.76
N ALA A 45 -7.79 12.54 5.93
CA ALA A 45 -7.87 11.90 7.24
C ALA A 45 -6.69 12.31 8.13
N LEU A 46 -5.46 12.29 7.60
CA LEU A 46 -4.26 12.72 8.31
C LEU A 46 -4.36 14.19 8.75
N VAL A 47 -4.75 15.10 7.83
CA VAL A 47 -4.93 16.52 8.17
C VAL A 47 -5.96 16.68 9.28
N ARG A 48 -7.10 15.98 9.22
CA ARG A 48 -8.11 16.02 10.28
C ARG A 48 -7.58 15.51 11.62
N LEU A 49 -6.83 14.42 11.63
CA LEU A 49 -6.19 13.88 12.84
C LEU A 49 -5.18 14.86 13.44
N LEU A 50 -4.33 15.48 12.60
CA LEU A 50 -3.37 16.50 13.02
C LEU A 50 -4.04 17.77 13.58
N LEU A 51 -5.26 18.08 13.13
CA LEU A 51 -6.10 19.15 13.67
C LEU A 51 -6.93 18.73 14.90
N GLY A 52 -6.75 17.50 15.39
CA GLY A 52 -7.37 17.01 16.62
C GLY A 52 -8.73 16.32 16.45
N ALA A 53 -9.16 16.00 15.23
CA ALA A 53 -10.32 15.15 15.03
C ALA A 53 -10.06 13.73 15.61
N PRO A 54 -11.06 13.09 16.22
CA PRO A 54 -10.89 11.72 16.72
C PRO A 54 -10.80 10.71 15.56
N ALA A 55 -10.16 9.56 15.78
CA ALA A 55 -10.01 8.49 14.78
C ALA A 55 -11.34 8.06 14.14
N ARG A 56 -12.39 7.89 14.95
CA ARG A 56 -13.76 7.60 14.47
C ARG A 56 -14.29 8.56 13.40
N ALA A 57 -13.88 9.82 13.43
CA ALA A 57 -14.37 10.84 12.49
C ALA A 57 -13.71 10.74 11.11
N VAL A 58 -12.67 9.91 10.97
CA VAL A 58 -11.93 9.71 9.72
C VAL A 58 -11.97 8.28 9.19
N GLY A 59 -12.59 7.32 9.90
CA GLY A 59 -12.70 5.91 9.47
C GLY A 59 -13.24 5.75 8.05
N ALA A 60 -14.38 6.36 7.76
CA ALA A 60 -14.96 6.39 6.41
C ALA A 60 -14.02 6.93 5.31
N LEU A 61 -13.12 7.89 5.63
CA LEU A 61 -12.12 8.39 4.67
C LEU A 61 -11.01 7.37 4.40
N LEU A 62 -10.77 6.47 5.36
CA LEU A 62 -9.81 5.37 5.23
C LEU A 62 -10.43 4.11 4.61
N GLY A 63 -11.75 4.09 4.41
CA GLY A 63 -12.50 3.04 3.71
C GLY A 63 -13.26 2.06 4.61
N THR A 64 -13.05 2.12 5.93
CA THR A 64 -13.82 1.34 6.91
C THR A 64 -13.72 1.96 8.31
N ASP A 65 -14.70 1.67 9.16
CA ASP A 65 -14.73 2.12 10.55
C ASP A 65 -14.21 1.05 11.54
N THR A 66 -13.88 -0.15 11.05
CA THR A 66 -13.38 -1.26 11.88
C THR A 66 -12.08 -1.82 11.32
N TRP A 67 -11.07 -1.94 12.18
CA TRP A 67 -9.71 -2.28 11.79
C TRP A 67 -9.10 -3.38 12.65
N THR A 68 -8.26 -4.19 12.03
CA THR A 68 -7.38 -5.14 12.71
C THR A 68 -5.95 -4.62 12.64
N VAL A 69 -5.28 -4.54 13.80
CA VAL A 69 -3.85 -4.22 13.86
C VAL A 69 -3.07 -5.52 13.66
N VAL A 70 -2.21 -5.55 12.65
CA VAL A 70 -1.28 -6.65 12.40
C VAL A 70 0.13 -6.21 12.76
N HIS A 71 0.75 -6.95 13.65
CA HIS A 71 2.16 -6.86 13.99
C HIS A 71 2.91 -7.96 13.25
N ALA A 72 3.84 -7.59 12.38
CA ALA A 72 4.58 -8.53 11.55
C ALA A 72 6.08 -8.48 11.86
N HIS A 73 6.68 -9.66 12.07
CA HIS A 73 8.12 -9.81 12.27
C HIS A 73 8.70 -10.71 11.17
N GLY A 74 9.80 -10.28 10.55
CA GLY A 74 10.39 -10.90 9.37
C GLY A 74 11.52 -10.05 8.79
N ASP A 75 11.98 -10.37 7.58
CA ASP A 75 12.95 -9.52 6.86
C ASP A 75 12.29 -8.21 6.43
N ARG A 76 12.84 -7.07 6.88
CA ARG A 76 12.24 -5.72 6.73
C ARG A 76 12.90 -4.88 5.64
N THR A 77 13.30 -5.50 4.53
CA THR A 77 13.64 -4.73 3.34
C THR A 77 12.40 -3.93 2.86
N PRO A 78 12.58 -2.75 2.24
CA PRO A 78 11.45 -2.01 1.68
C PRO A 78 10.59 -2.84 0.71
N LEU A 79 11.21 -3.76 -0.04
CA LEU A 79 10.52 -4.65 -0.96
C LEU A 79 9.69 -5.71 -0.23
N SER A 80 10.24 -6.35 0.80
CA SER A 80 9.53 -7.39 1.56
C SER A 80 8.37 -6.80 2.36
N THR A 81 8.54 -5.61 2.96
CA THR A 81 7.45 -4.92 3.66
C THR A 81 6.33 -4.49 2.70
N SER A 82 6.68 -4.02 1.50
CA SER A 82 5.70 -3.68 0.45
C SER A 82 4.95 -4.94 -0.03
N ALA A 83 5.66 -6.05 -0.24
CA ALA A 83 5.05 -7.32 -0.60
C ALA A 83 4.10 -7.85 0.49
N LEU A 84 4.46 -7.71 1.77
CA LEU A 84 3.60 -8.04 2.91
C LEU A 84 2.32 -7.18 2.90
N ALA A 85 2.46 -5.86 2.76
CA ALA A 85 1.32 -4.95 2.74
C ALA A 85 0.37 -5.27 1.57
N ALA A 86 0.91 -5.59 0.39
CA ALA A 86 0.14 -6.04 -0.76
C ALA A 86 -0.56 -7.38 -0.52
N ALA A 87 0.12 -8.36 0.10
CA ALA A 87 -0.46 -9.67 0.43
C ALA A 87 -1.64 -9.52 1.41
N LEU A 88 -1.50 -8.64 2.40
CA LEU A 88 -2.56 -8.31 3.37
C LEU A 88 -3.61 -7.34 2.81
N GLY A 89 -3.40 -6.79 1.61
CA GLY A 89 -4.36 -5.91 0.94
C GLY A 89 -4.50 -4.54 1.58
N THR A 90 -3.43 -4.00 2.18
CA THR A 90 -3.45 -2.69 2.83
C THR A 90 -2.34 -1.77 2.33
N ALA A 91 -2.65 -0.47 2.31
CA ALA A 91 -1.68 0.60 2.08
C ALA A 91 -1.30 1.32 3.39
N LEU A 92 -1.91 0.97 4.52
CA LEU A 92 -1.67 1.57 5.83
C LEU A 92 -0.64 0.74 6.58
N VAL A 93 0.63 1.00 6.29
CA VAL A 93 1.79 0.32 6.89
C VAL A 93 2.69 1.33 7.57
N ASP A 94 3.12 1.00 8.78
CA ASP A 94 4.20 1.65 9.51
C ASP A 94 5.41 0.70 9.48
N PRO A 95 6.36 0.90 8.53
CA PRO A 95 7.47 0.00 8.31
C PRO A 95 8.66 0.21 9.27
N ASP A 96 8.71 1.37 9.93
CA ASP A 96 9.88 1.80 10.71
C ASP A 96 9.88 1.23 12.13
N GLU A 97 8.72 0.79 12.63
CA GLU A 97 8.57 0.09 13.90
C GLU A 97 9.03 -1.38 13.82
N ASP A 98 9.51 -1.91 14.95
CA ASP A 98 9.69 -3.35 15.15
C ASP A 98 8.74 -3.81 16.28
N PRO A 99 7.72 -4.63 15.99
CA PRO A 99 7.37 -5.22 14.69
C PRO A 99 6.73 -4.22 13.71
N VAL A 100 6.79 -4.52 12.40
CA VAL A 100 6.06 -3.76 11.35
C VAL A 100 4.59 -3.75 11.71
N ARG A 101 3.94 -2.57 11.67
CA ARG A 101 2.52 -2.45 12.02
C ARG A 101 1.71 -2.15 10.78
N LEU A 102 0.63 -2.90 10.59
CA LEU A 102 -0.30 -2.70 9.48
C LEU A 102 -1.72 -2.54 10.02
N LEU A 103 -2.49 -1.64 9.42
CA LEU A 103 -3.93 -1.57 9.63
C LEU A 103 -4.63 -2.26 8.47
N VAL A 104 -5.33 -3.34 8.78
CA VAL A 104 -6.06 -4.17 7.79
C VAL A 104 -7.56 -4.00 8.04
N PRO A 105 -8.39 -3.75 7.01
CA PRO A 105 -9.84 -3.72 7.15
C PRO A 105 -10.38 -5.00 7.81
N ALA A 106 -11.31 -4.89 8.75
CA ALA A 106 -11.78 -6.04 9.54
C ALA A 106 -12.49 -7.14 8.73
N ASP A 107 -13.00 -6.81 7.54
CA ASP A 107 -13.61 -7.73 6.59
C ASP A 107 -12.58 -8.54 5.78
N ARG A 108 -11.29 -8.19 5.91
CA ARG A 108 -10.20 -8.88 5.22
C ARG A 108 -9.69 -10.05 6.07
N GLU A 109 -9.63 -11.22 5.45
CA GLU A 109 -8.99 -12.39 6.05
C GLU A 109 -7.46 -12.21 6.10
N ILE A 110 -6.88 -12.47 7.27
CA ILE A 110 -5.43 -12.42 7.49
C ILE A 110 -4.89 -13.84 7.31
N THR A 111 -4.31 -14.10 6.15
CA THR A 111 -3.65 -15.36 5.85
C THR A 111 -2.17 -15.31 6.23
N PRO A 112 -1.55 -16.44 6.62
CA PRO A 112 -0.10 -16.52 6.82
C PRO A 112 0.66 -16.06 5.57
N VAL A 113 1.74 -15.29 5.77
CA VAL A 113 2.63 -14.84 4.71
C VAL A 113 4.00 -15.47 4.92
N GLU A 114 4.54 -16.09 3.87
CA GLU A 114 5.83 -16.79 3.94
C GLU A 114 6.95 -15.84 4.42
N GLY A 115 7.76 -16.31 5.36
CA GLY A 115 8.86 -15.53 5.95
C GLY A 115 8.43 -14.49 6.99
N TRP A 116 7.14 -14.42 7.33
CA TRP A 116 6.61 -13.50 8.34
C TRP A 116 5.89 -14.24 9.47
N THR A 117 6.11 -13.78 10.69
CA THR A 117 5.27 -14.11 11.84
C THR A 117 4.29 -12.98 12.09
N LEU A 118 2.99 -13.28 12.10
CA LEU A 118 1.92 -12.29 12.21
C LEU A 118 1.19 -12.44 13.55
N GLY A 119 1.08 -11.35 14.30
CA GLY A 119 0.17 -11.19 15.43
C GLY A 119 -0.96 -10.25 15.05
N ALA A 120 -2.21 -10.72 15.10
CA ALA A 120 -3.39 -9.91 14.78
C ALA A 120 -4.20 -9.59 16.03
N SER A 121 -4.62 -8.33 16.18
CA SER A 121 -5.59 -7.95 17.21
C SER A 121 -6.99 -8.47 16.88
N ALA A 122 -7.90 -8.41 17.86
CA ALA A 122 -9.32 -8.41 17.53
C ALA A 122 -9.66 -7.15 16.70
N PRO A 123 -10.69 -7.19 15.84
CA PRO A 123 -11.19 -5.99 15.17
C PRO A 123 -11.65 -4.94 16.18
N VAL A 124 -11.24 -3.69 15.99
CA VAL A 124 -11.58 -2.56 16.85
C VAL A 124 -12.20 -1.45 16.01
N PRO A 125 -13.32 -0.84 16.44
CA PRO A 125 -13.84 0.36 15.80
C PRO A 125 -12.90 1.56 16.05
N VAL A 126 -12.73 2.45 15.06
CA VAL A 126 -12.03 3.73 15.24
C VAL A 126 -12.87 4.76 15.98
#